data_AF-A0A962Z8G5-F1
#
_entry.id   AF-A0A962Z8G5-F1
#
_cell.length_a   1.000
_cell.length_b   1.000
_cell.length_c   1.000
_cell.angle_alpha   90.00
_cell.angle_beta   90.00
_cell.angle_gamma   90.00
#
_symmetry.space_group_name_H-M   'P 1'
#
loop_
_entity.id
_entity.type
_entity.pdbx_description
1 polymer ?
#
loop_
_entity_poly.entity_id
_entity_poly.type
_entity_poly.pdbx_seq_one_letter_code
_entity_poly.pdbx_strand_id
1 'polypeptide(L)'
;DLQLDDLAIFIDMMRGLASGEVEAAADEAEFVRSLPVLRPADLEDVAHLELEVLLVDPRKTSARFVARELQNCGFRISIASRSYEALEMAARTRPDLVITTAVLDEIDGVELCCMFKAAGITRDIPLALLTSFAADDDRLRALPEGVAFLARGEAFSENLGDLLQTLQESARGGTQPVLA
;
A
#
# COMPACT_ATOMS: atom_id res chain seq x y z
N ASP A 1 -12.51 1.85 -18.78
CA ASP A 1 -13.48 0.75 -18.87
C ASP A 1 -13.00 -0.45 -18.07
N LEU A 2 -13.88 -1.13 -17.33
CA LEU A 2 -13.60 -2.44 -16.73
C LEU A 2 -13.55 -3.47 -17.87
N GLN A 3 -12.51 -4.31 -17.94
CA GLN A 3 -12.52 -5.44 -18.85
C GLN A 3 -13.57 -6.46 -18.35
N LEU A 4 -14.53 -6.83 -19.21
CA LEU A 4 -15.63 -7.75 -18.90
C LEU A 4 -15.13 -9.11 -18.37
N ASP A 5 -13.91 -9.50 -18.75
CA ASP A 5 -13.27 -10.75 -18.35
C ASP A 5 -12.89 -10.75 -16.86
N ASP A 6 -12.37 -9.65 -16.32
CA ASP A 6 -12.04 -9.54 -14.88
C ASP A 6 -13.31 -9.63 -14.01
N LEU A 7 -14.42 -9.07 -14.49
CA LEU A 7 -15.71 -9.16 -13.81
C LEU A 7 -16.27 -10.59 -13.83
N ALA A 8 -16.08 -11.31 -14.94
CA ALA A 8 -16.49 -12.71 -15.05
C ALA A 8 -15.71 -13.60 -14.07
N ILE A 9 -14.40 -13.42 -13.97
CA ILE A 9 -13.54 -14.16 -13.01
C ILE A 9 -13.98 -13.87 -11.57
N PHE A 10 -14.25 -12.60 -11.25
CA PHE A 10 -14.74 -12.21 -9.92
C PHE A 10 -16.08 -12.89 -9.60
N ILE A 11 -17.04 -12.86 -10.53
CA ILE A 11 -18.36 -13.47 -10.33
C ILE A 11 -18.25 -14.98 -10.16
N ASP A 12 -17.45 -15.67 -10.97
CA ASP A 12 -17.28 -17.13 -10.88
C ASP A 12 -16.64 -17.53 -9.54
N MET A 13 -15.64 -16.78 -9.08
CA MET A 13 -15.01 -17.04 -7.79
C MET A 13 -15.96 -16.77 -6.61
N MET A 14 -16.73 -15.67 -6.64
CA MET A 14 -17.78 -15.42 -5.64
C MET A 14 -18.85 -16.51 -5.62
N ARG A 15 -19.19 -17.08 -6.79
CA ARG A 15 -20.13 -18.20 -6.90
C ARG A 15 -19.54 -19.48 -6.31
N GLY A 16 -18.26 -19.74 -6.56
CA GLY A 16 -17.50 -20.86 -5.99
C GLY A 16 -17.38 -20.79 -4.46
N LEU A 17 -17.24 -19.59 -3.89
CA LEU A 17 -17.24 -19.38 -2.45
C LEU A 17 -18.62 -19.63 -1.83
N ALA A 18 -19.67 -19.12 -2.48
CA ALA A 18 -21.05 -19.33 -2.03
C ALA A 18 -21.50 -20.80 -2.14
N SER A 19 -20.95 -21.57 -3.09
CA SER A 19 -21.21 -23.00 -3.25
C SER A 19 -20.32 -23.89 -2.37
N GLY A 20 -19.26 -23.34 -1.76
CA GLY A 20 -18.25 -24.10 -1.01
C GLY A 20 -17.29 -24.90 -1.91
N GLU A 21 -17.27 -24.61 -3.22
CA GLU A 21 -16.32 -25.19 -4.19
C GLU A 21 -14.94 -24.56 -4.09
N VAL A 22 -14.85 -23.36 -3.52
CA VAL A 22 -13.61 -22.66 -3.16
C VAL A 22 -13.52 -22.61 -1.64
N GLU A 23 -12.50 -23.23 -1.07
CA GLU A 23 -12.16 -23.02 0.35
C GLU A 23 -11.60 -21.60 0.50
N ALA A 24 -12.28 -20.76 1.28
CA ALA A 24 -11.68 -19.50 1.71
C ALA A 24 -10.38 -19.83 2.47
N ALA A 25 -9.27 -19.16 2.11
CA ALA A 25 -8.01 -19.37 2.80
C ALA A 25 -8.20 -19.20 4.32
N ALA A 26 -7.47 -19.98 5.11
CA ALA A 26 -7.58 -19.95 6.57
C ALA A 26 -7.21 -18.57 7.16
N ASP A 27 -6.45 -17.77 6.41
CA ASP A 27 -6.15 -16.36 6.69
C ASP A 27 -6.97 -15.43 5.78
N GLU A 28 -7.77 -14.53 6.37
CA GLU A 28 -8.55 -13.52 5.63
C GLU A 28 -7.67 -12.65 4.73
N ALA A 29 -6.42 -12.38 5.12
CA ALA A 29 -5.49 -11.57 4.35
C ALA A 29 -5.03 -12.27 3.06
N GLU A 30 -4.77 -13.58 3.15
CA GLU A 30 -4.41 -14.42 2.00
C GLU A 30 -5.60 -14.56 1.06
N PHE A 31 -6.80 -14.72 1.63
CA PHE A 31 -8.02 -14.78 0.85
C PHE A 31 -8.31 -13.47 0.11
N VAL A 32 -8.20 -12.30 0.75
CA VAL A 32 -8.37 -11.00 0.09
C VAL A 32 -7.35 -10.80 -1.03
N ARG A 33 -6.10 -11.23 -0.85
CA ARG A 33 -5.07 -11.22 -1.91
C ARG A 33 -5.38 -12.17 -3.07
N SER A 34 -6.11 -13.25 -2.83
CA SER A 34 -6.51 -14.19 -3.89
C SER A 34 -7.62 -13.64 -4.80
N LEU A 35 -8.30 -12.56 -4.39
CA LEU A 35 -9.40 -12.00 -5.17
C LEU A 35 -8.87 -11.33 -6.46
N PRO A 36 -9.54 -11.54 -7.62
CA PRO A 36 -9.18 -10.88 -8.86
C PRO A 36 -9.48 -9.39 -8.72
N VAL A 37 -8.46 -8.59 -8.97
CA VAL A 37 -8.59 -7.13 -8.99
C VAL A 37 -9.20 -6.73 -10.33
N LEU A 38 -10.19 -5.83 -10.30
CA LEU A 38 -10.68 -5.18 -11.51
C LEU A 38 -9.56 -4.30 -12.08
N ARG A 39 -8.87 -4.77 -13.12
CA ARG A 39 -7.77 -4.02 -13.73
C ARG A 39 -8.34 -2.90 -14.62
N PRO A 40 -7.76 -1.69 -14.57
CA PRO A 40 -7.93 -0.74 -15.66
C PRO A 40 -7.39 -1.37 -16.96
N ALA A 41 -8.15 -1.28 -18.04
CA ALA A 41 -7.96 -2.03 -19.29
C ALA A 41 -6.65 -1.84 -20.07
N ASP A 42 -5.70 -1.01 -19.61
CA ASP A 42 -4.63 -0.46 -20.45
C ASP A 42 -3.19 -0.89 -20.07
N LEU A 43 -2.99 -1.92 -19.24
CA LEU A 43 -1.64 -2.27 -18.74
C LEU A 43 -1.31 -3.76 -18.97
N GLU A 44 -0.71 -4.09 -20.12
CA GLU A 44 -0.34 -5.46 -20.49
C GLU A 44 1.13 -5.85 -20.19
N ASP A 45 2.05 -4.94 -19.82
CA ASP A 45 3.49 -5.29 -19.80
C ASP A 45 4.28 -4.79 -18.58
N VAL A 46 3.87 -5.13 -17.36
CA VAL A 46 4.77 -5.01 -16.19
C VAL A 46 4.73 -6.30 -15.39
N ALA A 47 5.89 -6.96 -15.28
CA ALA A 47 6.09 -8.17 -14.50
C ALA A 47 5.46 -8.03 -13.12
N HIS A 48 4.41 -8.82 -12.89
CA HIS A 48 3.49 -8.74 -11.76
C HIS A 48 4.23 -8.91 -10.42
N LEU A 49 4.52 -7.82 -9.73
CA LEU A 49 4.76 -7.87 -8.30
C LEU A 49 3.38 -7.97 -7.65
N GLU A 50 3.03 -9.12 -7.07
CA GLU A 50 1.80 -9.29 -6.28
C GLU A 50 1.86 -8.55 -4.93
N LEU A 51 2.42 -7.34 -4.92
CA LEU A 51 2.58 -6.51 -3.73
C LEU A 51 1.34 -5.63 -3.55
N GLU A 52 0.74 -5.72 -2.38
CA GLU A 52 -0.39 -4.90 -1.95
C GLU A 52 0.10 -3.66 -1.19
N VAL A 53 -0.29 -2.48 -1.67
CA VAL A 53 0.01 -1.18 -1.04
C VAL A 53 -1.28 -0.57 -0.51
N LEU A 54 -1.28 -0.23 0.78
CA LEU A 54 -2.32 0.61 1.37
C LEU A 54 -1.92 2.08 1.26
N LEU A 55 -2.65 2.84 0.45
CA LEU A 55 -2.49 4.28 0.31
C LEU A 55 -3.46 5.03 1.23
N VAL A 56 -2.94 5.91 2.07
CA VAL A 56 -3.71 6.76 2.98
C VAL A 56 -3.63 8.21 2.50
N ASP A 57 -4.71 8.70 1.88
CA ASP A 57 -4.81 10.10 1.44
C ASP A 57 -6.28 10.55 1.40
N PRO A 58 -6.70 11.55 2.21
CA PRO A 58 -8.09 12.01 2.25
C PRO A 58 -8.52 12.73 0.96
N ARG A 59 -7.56 13.20 0.15
CA ARG A 59 -7.85 13.96 -1.07
C ARG A 59 -7.97 13.02 -2.25
N LYS A 60 -9.21 12.71 -2.64
CA LYS A 60 -9.55 11.80 -3.75
C LYS A 60 -8.75 12.01 -5.05
N THR A 61 -8.52 13.26 -5.45
CA THR A 61 -7.76 13.58 -6.68
C THR A 61 -6.29 13.18 -6.55
N SER A 62 -5.68 13.50 -5.41
CA SER A 62 -4.30 13.13 -5.06
C SER A 62 -4.17 11.61 -4.93
N ALA A 63 -5.07 10.99 -4.16
CA ALA A 63 -5.09 9.54 -3.97
C ALA A 63 -5.17 8.80 -5.31
N ARG A 64 -6.03 9.25 -6.22
CA ARG A 64 -6.22 8.64 -7.53
C ARG A 64 -5.01 8.80 -8.45
N PHE A 65 -4.32 9.94 -8.38
CA PHE A 65 -3.08 10.15 -9.12
C PHE A 65 -2.00 9.18 -8.64
N VAL A 66 -1.73 9.17 -7.34
CA VAL A 66 -0.70 8.32 -6.73
C VAL A 66 -1.02 6.83 -6.94
N ALA A 67 -2.27 6.43 -6.75
CA ALA A 67 -2.70 5.06 -7.00
C ALA A 67 -2.46 4.64 -8.45
N ARG A 68 -2.72 5.53 -9.43
CA ARG A 68 -2.46 5.23 -10.84
C ARG A 68 -0.97 5.04 -11.11
N GLU A 69 -0.12 5.92 -10.58
CA GLU A 69 1.33 5.80 -10.74
C GLU A 69 1.85 4.49 -10.15
N LEU A 70 1.40 4.12 -8.94
CA LEU A 70 1.76 2.84 -8.32
C LEU A 70 1.21 1.64 -9.11
N GLN A 71 -0.02 1.72 -9.62
CA GLN A 71 -0.58 0.66 -10.47
C GLN A 71 0.21 0.48 -11.76
N ASN A 72 0.70 1.56 -12.37
CA ASN A 72 1.58 1.50 -13.53
C ASN A 72 2.92 0.81 -13.21
N CYS A 73 3.34 0.81 -11.95
CA CYS A 73 4.51 0.06 -11.46
C CYS A 73 4.18 -1.40 -11.10
N GLY A 74 2.93 -1.85 -11.29
CA GLY A 74 2.51 -3.24 -11.07
C GLY A 74 1.95 -3.53 -9.67
N PHE A 75 1.77 -2.53 -8.81
CA PHE A 75 1.23 -2.72 -7.46
C PHE A 75 -0.29 -2.86 -7.43
N ARG A 76 -0.80 -3.64 -6.48
CA ARG A 76 -2.22 -3.64 -6.09
C ARG A 76 -2.45 -2.59 -5.02
N ILE A 77 -3.44 -1.71 -5.23
CA ILE A 77 -3.66 -0.56 -4.33
C ILE A 77 -5.00 -0.67 -3.62
N SER A 78 -4.97 -0.64 -2.29
CA SER A 78 -6.12 -0.32 -1.45
C SER A 78 -5.99 1.13 -0.96
N ILE A 79 -7.11 1.86 -0.87
CA ILE A 79 -7.10 3.27 -0.48
C ILE A 79 -7.93 3.46 0.78
N ALA A 80 -7.34 4.03 1.82
CA ALA A 80 -8.03 4.56 2.98
C ALA A 80 -8.07 6.09 2.91
N SER A 81 -9.24 6.67 3.15
CA SER A 81 -9.38 8.14 3.18
C SER A 81 -9.18 8.71 4.59
N ARG A 82 -9.16 7.84 5.61
CA ARG A 82 -9.08 8.22 7.03
C ARG A 82 -8.09 7.35 7.78
N SER A 83 -7.57 7.87 8.88
CA SER A 83 -6.50 7.23 9.64
C SER A 83 -6.96 5.96 10.36
N TYR A 84 -8.14 5.97 10.95
CA TYR A 84 -8.67 4.78 11.63
C TYR A 84 -8.99 3.65 10.64
N GLU A 85 -9.51 4.01 9.46
CA GLU A 85 -9.79 3.07 8.36
C GLU A 85 -8.48 2.42 7.90
N ALA A 86 -7.41 3.21 7.78
CA ALA A 86 -6.10 2.69 7.43
C ALA A 86 -5.57 1.68 8.46
N LEU A 87 -5.69 1.97 9.76
CA LEU A 87 -5.25 1.06 10.82
C LEU A 87 -6.06 -0.25 10.80
N GLU A 88 -7.37 -0.17 10.64
CA GLU A 88 -8.26 -1.33 10.55
C GLU A 88 -7.95 -2.18 9.31
N MET A 89 -7.83 -1.55 8.14
CA MET A 89 -7.48 -2.22 6.90
C MET A 89 -6.11 -2.89 7.00
N ALA A 90 -5.10 -2.19 7.49
CA ALA A 90 -3.76 -2.75 7.61
C ALA A 90 -3.71 -3.96 8.56
N ALA A 91 -4.47 -3.92 9.66
CA ALA A 91 -4.56 -5.05 10.59
C ALA A 91 -5.22 -6.28 9.95
N ARG A 92 -6.19 -6.07 9.05
CA ARG A 92 -6.94 -7.14 8.37
C ARG A 92 -6.23 -7.69 7.14
N THR A 93 -5.75 -6.82 6.25
CA THR A 93 -5.18 -7.24 4.96
C THR A 93 -3.67 -7.42 5.02
N ARG A 94 -3.00 -6.86 6.04
CA ARG A 94 -1.54 -6.90 6.23
C ARG A 94 -0.81 -6.52 4.94
N PRO A 95 -0.99 -5.30 4.41
CA PRO A 95 -0.38 -4.90 3.15
C PRO A 95 1.14 -5.00 3.23
N ASP A 96 1.79 -5.16 2.08
CA ASP A 96 3.24 -5.28 1.98
C ASP A 96 3.94 -3.91 2.11
N LEU A 97 3.18 -2.82 1.98
CA LEU A 97 3.62 -1.45 2.21
C LEU A 97 2.42 -0.56 2.57
N VAL A 98 2.60 0.36 3.52
CA VAL A 98 1.67 1.48 3.72
C VAL A 98 2.33 2.77 3.25
N ILE A 99 1.65 3.51 2.38
CA ILE A 99 2.03 4.86 1.98
C ILE A 99 1.02 5.83 2.56
N THR A 100 1.44 6.76 3.42
CA THR A 100 0.54 7.78 3.98
C THR A 100 0.99 9.19 3.62
N THR A 101 0.05 10.10 3.39
CA THR A 101 0.38 11.51 3.26
C THR A 101 0.67 12.14 4.63
N ALA A 102 1.58 13.12 4.68
CA ALA A 102 1.91 13.80 5.95
C ALA A 102 0.74 14.60 6.55
N VAL A 103 -0.20 15.05 5.72
CA VAL A 103 -1.37 15.84 6.15
C VAL A 103 -2.64 15.01 6.00
N LEU A 104 -3.23 14.63 7.14
CA LEU A 104 -4.56 14.00 7.23
C LEU A 104 -5.49 14.88 8.08
N ASP A 105 -6.77 14.50 8.19
CA ASP A 105 -7.80 15.33 8.85
C ASP A 105 -7.82 15.19 10.39
N GLU A 106 -7.65 13.97 10.90
CA GLU A 106 -7.89 13.62 12.31
C GLU A 106 -6.62 13.65 13.16
N ILE A 107 -5.53 13.14 12.58
CA ILE A 107 -4.18 13.05 13.14
C ILE A 107 -3.20 13.37 12.02
N ASP A 108 -1.95 13.68 12.31
CA ASP A 108 -0.98 13.82 11.23
C ASP A 108 -0.47 12.46 10.70
N GLY A 109 0.13 12.45 9.51
CA GLY A 109 0.65 11.21 8.91
C GLY A 109 1.84 10.63 9.66
N VAL A 110 2.57 11.46 10.42
CA VAL A 110 3.73 11.06 11.22
C VAL A 110 3.26 10.28 12.46
N GLU A 111 2.25 10.79 13.15
CA GLU A 111 1.54 10.14 14.25
C GLU A 111 0.92 8.81 13.80
N LEU A 112 0.35 8.76 12.59
CA LEU A 112 -0.15 7.50 12.02
C LEU A 112 0.99 6.47 11.85
N CYS A 113 2.15 6.88 11.34
CA CYS A 113 3.33 6.01 11.26
C CYS A 113 3.79 5.52 12.64
N CYS A 114 3.80 6.39 13.65
CA CYS A 114 4.09 6.00 15.03
C CYS A 114 3.12 4.93 15.54
N MET A 115 1.82 5.07 15.25
CA MET A 115 0.82 4.08 15.64
C MET A 115 0.99 2.74 14.94
N PHE A 116 1.33 2.74 13.64
CA PHE A 116 1.67 1.52 12.91
C PHE A 116 2.87 0.81 13.57
N LYS A 117 3.94 1.54 13.91
CA LYS A 117 5.11 0.96 14.58
C LYS A 117 4.85 0.51 16.02
N ALA A 118 3.88 1.10 16.71
CA ALA A 118 3.53 0.73 18.08
C ALA A 118 2.67 -0.55 18.16
N ALA A 119 1.86 -0.85 17.15
CA ALA A 119 0.94 -1.98 17.16
C ALA A 119 1.60 -3.27 16.64
N GLY A 120 1.59 -4.33 17.45
CA GLY A 120 2.30 -5.58 17.13
C GLY A 120 1.91 -6.25 15.80
N ILE A 121 0.66 -6.08 15.35
CA ILE A 121 0.18 -6.65 14.08
C ILE A 121 0.61 -5.86 12.83
N THR A 122 0.93 -4.58 12.98
CA THR A 122 1.31 -3.70 11.86
C THR A 122 2.73 -3.15 11.95
N ARG A 123 3.44 -3.39 13.06
CA ARG A 123 4.79 -2.86 13.33
C ARG A 123 5.82 -3.20 12.26
N ASP A 124 5.72 -4.41 11.74
CA ASP A 124 6.70 -4.95 10.78
C ASP A 124 6.32 -4.59 9.34
N ILE A 125 5.16 -3.97 9.12
CA ILE A 125 4.76 -3.46 7.81
C ILE A 125 5.70 -2.29 7.44
N PRO A 126 6.32 -2.33 6.26
CA PRO A 126 7.08 -1.19 5.73
C PRO A 126 6.17 0.03 5.58
N LEU A 127 6.70 1.21 5.91
CA LEU A 127 5.95 2.46 5.86
C LEU A 127 6.70 3.46 4.98
N ALA A 128 5.96 4.24 4.21
CA ALA A 128 6.49 5.39 3.49
C ALA A 128 5.61 6.63 3.70
N LEU A 129 6.25 7.77 3.91
CA LEU A 129 5.59 9.06 4.04
C LEU A 129 5.66 9.81 2.71
N LEU A 130 4.51 10.04 2.09
CA LEU A 130 4.37 10.83 0.87
C LEU A 130 4.11 12.30 1.20
N THR A 131 5.08 13.18 0.92
CA THR A 131 4.95 14.59 1.30
C THR A 131 5.60 15.55 0.31
N SER A 132 5.22 16.82 0.40
CA SER A 132 5.87 17.95 -0.28
C SER A 132 6.76 18.75 0.68
N PHE A 133 6.88 18.32 1.94
CA PHE A 133 7.79 18.94 2.90
C PHE A 133 9.23 18.60 2.55
N ALA A 134 10.17 19.45 2.96
CA ALA A 134 11.57 19.11 2.88
C ALA A 134 11.92 18.09 3.98
N ALA A 135 12.96 17.29 3.77
CA ALA A 135 13.36 16.25 4.73
C ALA A 135 13.77 16.81 6.11
N ASP A 136 14.21 18.08 6.17
CA ASP A 136 14.58 18.80 7.38
C ASP A 136 13.41 19.57 8.04
N ASP A 137 12.19 19.41 7.54
CA ASP A 137 11.02 20.10 8.07
C ASP A 137 10.68 19.63 9.49
N ASP A 138 10.45 20.59 10.39
CA ASP A 138 10.17 20.35 11.81
C ASP A 138 9.00 19.39 12.06
N ARG A 139 8.02 19.35 11.14
CA ARG A 139 6.85 18.45 11.22
C ARG A 139 7.24 16.99 11.06
N LEU A 140 8.39 16.69 10.48
CA LEU A 140 8.88 15.34 10.23
C LEU A 140 9.81 14.83 11.33
N ARG A 141 10.16 15.66 12.32
CA ARG A 141 11.12 15.29 13.39
C ARG A 141 10.70 14.07 14.20
N ALA A 142 9.40 13.79 14.29
CA ALA A 142 8.85 12.65 15.02
C ALA A 142 8.66 11.40 14.14
N LEU A 143 9.10 11.44 12.87
CA LEU A 143 8.97 10.30 11.96
C LEU A 143 9.79 9.12 12.51
N PRO A 144 9.16 7.94 12.71
CA PRO A 144 9.88 6.77 13.19
C PRO A 144 11.03 6.39 12.26
N GLU A 145 12.10 5.86 12.83
CA GLU A 145 13.20 5.28 12.06
C GLU A 145 12.69 4.15 11.15
N GLY A 146 13.28 4.06 9.96
CA GLY A 146 12.91 3.07 8.95
C GLY A 146 11.62 3.38 8.16
N VAL A 147 10.98 4.53 8.39
CA VAL A 147 9.93 5.03 7.49
C VAL A 147 10.59 5.69 6.29
N ALA A 148 10.29 5.20 5.09
CA ALA A 148 10.82 5.76 3.86
C ALA A 148 10.17 7.11 3.53
N PHE A 149 10.90 7.93 2.78
CA PHE A 149 10.46 9.25 2.38
C PHE A 149 10.17 9.30 0.89
N LEU A 150 8.97 9.71 0.51
CA LEU A 150 8.57 9.87 -0.89
C LEU A 150 8.20 11.33 -1.16
N ALA A 151 8.96 11.99 -2.03
CA ALA A 151 8.62 13.34 -2.46
C ALA A 151 7.45 13.30 -3.45
N ARG A 152 6.48 14.21 -3.29
CA ARG A 152 5.44 14.44 -4.30
C ARG A 152 5.99 15.21 -5.49
N GLY A 153 5.66 14.77 -6.71
CA GLY A 153 5.98 15.46 -7.95
C GLY A 153 6.94 14.67 -8.83
N GLU A 154 7.85 15.34 -9.52
CA GLU A 154 8.74 14.73 -10.53
C GLU A 154 9.67 13.66 -9.95
N ALA A 155 10.04 13.78 -8.68
CA ALA A 155 10.90 12.81 -8.00
C ALA A 155 10.16 11.55 -7.48
N PHE A 156 8.83 11.49 -7.61
CA PHE A 156 8.03 10.40 -7.06
C PHE A 156 8.45 9.03 -7.61
N SER A 157 8.61 8.92 -8.94
CA SER A 157 8.94 7.66 -9.59
C SER A 157 10.35 7.16 -9.21
N GLU A 158 11.31 8.06 -9.03
CA GLU A 158 12.68 7.73 -8.61
C GLU A 158 12.70 7.23 -7.16
N ASN A 159 12.09 7.99 -6.24
CA ASN A 159 12.04 7.60 -4.82
C ASN A 159 11.26 6.30 -4.60
N LEU A 160 10.23 6.05 -5.41
CA LEU A 160 9.49 4.79 -5.39
C LEU A 160 10.35 3.62 -5.85
N GLY A 161 11.21 3.82 -6.86
CA GLY A 161 12.16 2.81 -7.33
C GLY A 161 13.15 2.40 -6.24
N ASP A 162 13.71 3.38 -5.53
CA ASP A 162 14.63 3.14 -4.41
C ASP A 162 13.96 2.38 -3.25
N LEU A 163 12.73 2.78 -2.92
CA LEU A 163 11.92 2.08 -1.91
C LEU A 163 11.67 0.63 -2.31
N LEU A 164 11.27 0.39 -3.56
CA LEU A 164 11.04 -0.95 -4.08
C LEU A 164 12.27 -1.85 -4.00
N GLN A 165 13.43 -1.32 -4.38
CA GLN A 165 14.67 -2.05 -4.28
C GLN A 165 14.97 -2.41 -2.82
N THR A 166 14.79 -1.46 -1.90
CA THR A 166 14.99 -1.67 -0.46
C THR A 166 14.06 -2.76 0.09
N LEU A 167 12.80 -2.79 -0.35
CA LEU A 167 11.83 -3.82 0.04
C LEU A 167 12.21 -5.20 -0.51
N GLN A 168 12.65 -5.28 -1.76
CA GLN A 168 13.10 -6.53 -2.38
C GLN A 168 14.38 -7.08 -1.71
N GLU A 169 15.30 -6.21 -1.32
CA GLU A 169 16.50 -6.58 -0.58
C GLU A 169 16.17 -7.08 0.83
N SER A 170 15.26 -6.39 1.53
CA SER A 170 14.78 -6.80 2.86
C SER A 170 13.98 -8.11 2.85
N ALA A 171 13.29 -8.40 1.75
CA ALA A 171 12.58 -9.67 1.57
C ALA A 171 13.53 -10.84 1.22
N ARG A 172 14.68 -10.56 0.60
CA ARG A 172 15.68 -11.57 0.20
C ARG A 172 16.75 -11.83 1.25
N GLY A 173 17.07 -10.84 2.07
CA GLY A 173 17.95 -10.97 3.22
C GLY A 173 17.16 -10.76 4.50
N GLY A 174 17.02 -11.78 5.33
CA GLY A 174 16.40 -11.70 6.67
C GLY A 174 17.21 -10.85 7.65
N THR A 175 17.56 -9.62 7.28
CA THR A 175 18.35 -8.68 8.08
C THR A 175 17.97 -7.26 7.65
N GLN A 176 17.44 -6.50 8.61
CA GLN A 176 17.04 -5.10 8.45
C GLN A 176 18.12 -4.27 7.74
N PRO A 177 17.77 -3.42 6.75
CA PRO A 177 18.67 -2.37 6.34
C PRO A 177 18.65 -1.27 7.40
N VAL A 178 19.81 -1.02 8.00
CA VAL A 178 20.11 0.19 8.76
C VAL A 178 20.39 1.29 7.74
N LEU A 179 19.53 2.31 7.70
CA LEU A 179 19.81 3.54 6.96
C LEU A 179 20.68 4.45 7.85
N ALA A 180 21.82 4.87 7.30
CA ALA A 180 22.78 5.80 7.90
C ALA A 180 22.40 7.26 7.63
#